data_AF-A0A167HXE7-F1
#
_entry.id   AF-A0A167HXE7-F1
#
_cell.length_a   1.000
_cell.length_b   1.000
_cell.length_c   1.000
_cell.angle_alpha   90.00
_cell.angle_beta   90.00
_cell.angle_gamma   90.00
#
_symmetry.space_group_name_H-M   'P 1'
#
loop_
_entity.id
_entity.type
_entity.pdbx_description
1 polymer ?
#
loop_
_entity_poly.entity_id
_entity_poly.type
_entity_poly.pdbx_seq_one_letter_code
_entity_poly.pdbx_strand_id
1 'polypeptide(L)'
;MVSNLDAQVNEAGYRSTQFKEGKFHNTNETQPPSLSKTLGIFWRFMTESKVSPVPSLPLPMVQQTPSMLAQLSDTQVHMIKLGHSSILLKVYGKYWLLDPVFSKRASPFSFAGPERFQETPISLEDLPPIERILISHNHYDHLDKDSVLALMDKTQDIFVPLGVEGDLAQWGVDKTKVKVFDWWQEHVDSESLVAFVPTQHFSGRGLGDGNKTLWGSWVIKAGEQSLYFSGDSGYFDGFKDIGRRYGPFTYTFIETGAYDKDWADIHMTPEQSVQAHIDLNAEVMLPIHNGTFDLAFHAWYEPLERVSKAAQQYQVTINTPIVGEVLTAGEAHNNAFWWKSFMSNG
;
A
#
# COMPACT_ATOMS: atom_id res chain seq x y z
N MET A 1 17.77 -22.43 -9.80
CA MET A 1 18.49 -21.50 -8.89
C MET A 1 17.71 -20.20 -8.90
N VAL A 2 16.98 -19.90 -7.81
CA VAL A 2 16.16 -18.68 -7.70
C VAL A 2 17.08 -17.56 -7.21
N SER A 3 17.71 -16.84 -8.13
CA SER A 3 18.57 -15.68 -7.82
C SER A 3 17.79 -14.37 -7.65
N ASN A 4 16.47 -14.44 -7.45
CA ASN A 4 15.55 -13.29 -7.45
C ASN A 4 14.86 -13.08 -6.11
N LEU A 5 15.39 -13.66 -5.03
CA LEU A 5 14.85 -13.43 -3.68
C LEU A 5 15.35 -12.10 -3.11
N ASP A 6 16.59 -11.72 -3.38
CA ASP A 6 17.20 -10.56 -2.73
C ASP A 6 17.06 -9.29 -3.58
N ALA A 7 16.72 -8.19 -2.92
CA ALA A 7 16.68 -6.87 -3.52
C ALA A 7 18.03 -6.50 -4.13
N GLN A 8 18.01 -5.99 -5.35
CA GLN A 8 19.19 -5.51 -6.06
C GLN A 8 19.32 -4.00 -5.86
N VAL A 9 20.46 -3.57 -5.33
CA VAL A 9 20.75 -2.16 -5.05
C VAL A 9 21.84 -1.70 -5.99
N ASN A 10 21.82 -0.43 -6.40
CA ASN A 10 22.99 0.17 -7.00
C ASN A 10 24.16 0.14 -5.99
N GLU A 11 25.26 -0.55 -6.34
CA GLU A 11 26.44 -0.67 -5.48
C GLU A 11 27.12 0.69 -5.19
N ALA A 12 26.85 1.71 -6.03
CA ALA A 12 27.24 3.08 -5.75
C ALA A 12 26.31 3.67 -4.67
N GLY A 13 26.80 3.77 -3.44
CA GLY A 13 26.01 4.21 -2.29
C GLY A 13 25.21 5.51 -2.52
N TYR A 14 24.00 5.56 -1.95
CA TYR A 14 23.09 6.70 -2.10
C TYR A 14 23.51 7.90 -1.26
N ARG A 15 23.33 9.10 -1.83
CA ARG A 15 23.45 10.36 -1.09
C ARG A 15 22.13 10.71 -0.41
N SER A 16 21.70 9.85 0.52
CA SER A 16 20.51 10.03 1.36
C SER A 16 20.93 10.15 2.82
N THR A 17 20.29 11.01 3.61
CA THR A 17 20.55 11.10 5.06
C THR A 17 20.17 9.82 5.80
N GLN A 18 19.26 9.05 5.21
CA GLN A 18 18.69 7.84 5.79
C GLN A 18 19.51 6.60 5.44
N PHE A 19 20.45 6.71 4.50
CA PHE A 19 21.32 5.61 4.08
C PHE A 19 22.66 5.64 4.83
N LYS A 20 22.88 4.65 5.70
CA LYS A 20 24.09 4.50 6.52
C LYS A 20 24.49 3.03 6.58
N GLU A 21 25.80 2.78 6.44
CA GLU A 21 26.38 1.43 6.54
C GLU A 21 25.74 0.41 5.57
N GLY A 22 25.37 0.87 4.36
CA GLY A 22 24.78 0.02 3.34
C GLY A 22 23.28 -0.28 3.51
N LYS A 23 22.61 0.39 4.45
CA LYS A 23 21.17 0.22 4.74
C LYS A 23 20.46 1.54 4.92
N PHE A 24 19.16 1.55 4.63
CA PHE A 24 18.24 2.61 5.00
C PHE A 24 17.76 2.44 6.45
N HIS A 25 17.41 3.55 7.10
CA HIS A 25 16.99 3.60 8.49
C HIS A 25 15.77 4.50 8.66
N ASN A 26 14.89 4.12 9.59
CA ASN A 26 13.77 4.95 10.00
C ASN A 26 14.23 6.25 10.68
N THR A 27 13.37 7.28 10.66
CA THR A 27 13.60 8.51 11.46
C THR A 27 13.60 8.20 12.95
N ASN A 28 12.65 7.38 13.39
CA ASN A 28 12.62 6.84 14.75
C ASN A 28 13.40 5.53 14.80
N GLU A 29 14.15 5.31 15.88
CA GLU A 29 14.88 4.06 16.05
C GLU A 29 13.91 2.89 16.20
N THR A 30 14.01 1.93 15.29
CA THR A 30 13.35 0.62 15.39
C THR A 30 14.41 -0.43 15.66
N GLN A 31 14.22 -1.26 16.68
CA GLN A 31 15.15 -2.35 16.95
C GLN A 31 14.80 -3.56 16.07
N PRO A 32 15.72 -4.06 15.22
CA PRO A 32 15.47 -5.27 14.48
C PRO A 32 15.20 -6.43 15.45
N PRO A 33 14.29 -7.36 15.12
CA PRO A 33 13.99 -8.48 16.01
C PRO A 33 15.25 -9.31 16.27
N SER A 34 15.48 -9.66 17.53
CA SER A 34 16.53 -10.61 17.89
C SER A 34 16.24 -11.98 17.26
N LEU A 35 17.27 -12.81 17.05
CA LEU A 35 17.09 -14.18 16.55
C LEU A 35 16.07 -14.99 17.38
N SER A 36 16.06 -14.81 18.70
CA SER A 36 15.08 -15.44 19.60
C SER A 36 13.65 -14.96 19.33
N LYS A 37 13.46 -13.66 19.08
CA LYS A 37 12.17 -13.08 18.73
C LYS A 37 11.70 -13.58 17.36
N THR A 38 12.58 -13.62 16.36
CA THR A 38 12.27 -14.16 15.03
C THR A 38 11.85 -15.63 15.09
N LEU A 39 12.57 -16.46 15.84
CA LEU A 39 12.19 -17.87 16.05
C LEU A 39 10.86 -18.00 16.81
N GLY A 40 10.60 -17.13 17.79
CA GLY A 40 9.34 -17.07 18.51
C GLY A 40 8.16 -16.74 17.60
N ILE A 41 8.31 -15.74 16.71
CA ILE A 41 7.29 -15.38 15.71
C ILE A 41 7.02 -16.55 14.77
N PHE A 42 8.07 -17.19 14.25
CA PHE A 42 7.93 -18.38 13.40
C PHE A 42 7.18 -19.51 14.12
N TRP A 43 7.51 -19.77 15.38
CA TRP A 43 6.82 -20.76 16.20
C TRP A 43 5.35 -20.42 16.40
N ARG A 44 5.01 -19.14 16.62
CA ARG A 44 3.61 -18.69 16.68
C ARG A 44 2.88 -18.96 15.38
N PHE A 45 3.43 -18.61 14.22
CA PHE A 45 2.81 -18.92 12.92
C PHE A 45 2.55 -20.43 12.71
N MET A 46 3.38 -21.30 13.31
CA MET A 46 3.23 -22.75 13.22
C MET A 46 2.25 -23.34 14.25
N THR A 47 2.02 -22.68 15.40
CA THR A 47 1.33 -23.27 16.55
C THR A 47 0.09 -22.53 17.01
N GLU A 48 -0.04 -21.24 16.70
CA GLU A 48 -1.16 -20.42 17.11
C GLU A 48 -2.35 -20.64 16.17
N SER A 49 -3.47 -21.08 16.73
CA SER A 49 -4.72 -21.20 15.98
C SER A 49 -5.26 -19.81 15.65
N LYS A 50 -5.30 -19.46 14.37
CA LYS A 50 -5.93 -18.21 13.90
C LYS A 50 -7.45 -18.37 13.87
N VAL A 51 -8.17 -17.37 14.37
CA VAL A 51 -9.63 -17.33 14.28
C VAL A 51 -10.02 -16.65 12.98
N SER A 52 -10.75 -17.35 12.10
CA SER A 52 -11.21 -16.82 10.80
C SER A 52 -10.09 -16.12 9.98
N PRO A 53 -8.95 -16.78 9.71
CA PRO A 53 -7.84 -16.17 8.95
C PRO A 53 -8.21 -15.85 7.50
N VAL A 54 -9.19 -16.59 6.96
CA VAL A 54 -9.72 -16.41 5.61
C VAL A 54 -11.26 -16.35 5.67
N PRO A 55 -11.92 -15.66 4.73
CA PRO A 55 -13.38 -15.64 4.66
C PRO A 55 -13.94 -17.03 4.30
N SER A 56 -15.06 -17.39 4.92
CA SER A 56 -15.77 -18.65 4.67
C SER A 56 -16.72 -18.57 3.48
N LEU A 57 -17.06 -17.35 3.06
CA LEU A 57 -17.91 -17.05 1.91
C LEU A 57 -17.14 -16.15 0.93
N PRO A 58 -17.42 -16.23 -0.38
CA PRO A 58 -16.91 -15.25 -1.34
C PRO A 58 -17.31 -13.84 -0.90
N LEU A 59 -16.32 -12.96 -0.80
CA LEU A 59 -16.53 -11.57 -0.42
C LEU A 59 -17.16 -10.79 -1.60
N PRO A 60 -17.93 -9.72 -1.31
CA PRO A 60 -18.58 -8.94 -2.35
C PRO A 60 -17.55 -8.10 -3.12
N MET A 61 -17.75 -7.96 -4.42
CA MET A 61 -16.88 -7.19 -5.31
C MET A 61 -17.68 -6.65 -6.49
N VAL A 62 -17.31 -5.45 -6.96
CA VAL A 62 -17.80 -4.90 -8.23
C VAL A 62 -16.75 -5.16 -9.31
N GLN A 63 -17.09 -5.97 -10.30
CA GLN A 63 -16.23 -6.14 -11.47
C GLN A 63 -16.20 -4.85 -12.29
N GLN A 64 -15.00 -4.44 -12.69
CA GLN A 64 -14.72 -3.27 -13.51
C GLN A 64 -14.36 -3.70 -14.93
N THR A 65 -14.73 -2.86 -15.90
CA THR A 65 -14.46 -3.08 -17.32
C THR A 65 -13.91 -1.80 -17.94
N PRO A 66 -13.20 -1.88 -19.09
CA PRO A 66 -12.69 -0.69 -19.76
C PRO A 66 -13.80 0.33 -20.08
N SER A 67 -14.99 -0.14 -20.44
CA SER A 67 -16.14 0.72 -20.74
C SER A 67 -16.71 1.41 -19.51
N MET A 68 -16.76 0.75 -18.35
CA MET A 68 -17.18 1.36 -17.09
C MET A 68 -16.20 2.46 -16.67
N LEU A 69 -14.89 2.21 -16.76
CA LEU A 69 -13.86 3.20 -16.45
C LEU A 69 -13.92 4.41 -17.41
N ALA A 70 -14.16 4.16 -18.69
CA ALA A 70 -14.33 5.22 -19.70
C ALA A 70 -15.57 6.09 -19.49
N GLN A 71 -16.59 5.59 -18.79
CA GLN A 71 -17.81 6.37 -18.45
C GLN A 71 -17.62 7.30 -17.25
N LEU A 72 -16.60 7.08 -16.42
CA LEU A 72 -16.28 7.98 -15.32
C LEU A 72 -15.91 9.36 -15.87
N SER A 73 -16.17 10.42 -15.12
CA SER A 73 -15.83 11.77 -15.54
C SER A 73 -14.32 11.95 -15.74
N ASP A 74 -13.93 12.76 -16.72
CA ASP A 74 -12.55 13.21 -16.91
C ASP A 74 -12.26 14.54 -16.17
N THR A 75 -13.24 15.08 -15.43
CA THR A 75 -13.11 16.34 -14.69
C THR A 75 -13.02 16.16 -13.18
N GLN A 76 -12.99 14.91 -12.70
CA GLN A 76 -12.96 14.56 -11.28
C GLN A 76 -11.85 13.54 -11.00
N VAL A 77 -11.61 13.30 -9.72
CA VAL A 77 -10.77 12.20 -9.26
C VAL A 77 -11.67 11.04 -8.83
N HIS A 78 -11.42 9.85 -9.39
CA HIS A 78 -12.07 8.61 -8.98
C HIS A 78 -11.05 7.65 -8.37
N MET A 79 -11.46 6.88 -7.38
CA MET A 79 -10.64 5.95 -6.61
C MET A 79 -11.32 4.59 -6.59
N ILE A 80 -10.58 3.54 -6.93
CA ILE A 80 -11.09 2.17 -6.95
C ILE A 80 -10.08 1.29 -6.21
N LYS A 81 -10.51 0.66 -5.10
CA LYS A 81 -9.70 -0.32 -4.39
C LYS A 81 -9.69 -1.63 -5.17
N LEU A 82 -8.51 -2.09 -5.59
CA LEU A 82 -8.34 -3.33 -6.37
C LEU A 82 -8.06 -4.56 -5.49
N GLY A 83 -7.84 -4.33 -4.20
CA GLY A 83 -7.46 -5.34 -3.21
C GLY A 83 -6.24 -4.87 -2.44
N HIS A 84 -6.11 -5.31 -1.19
CA HIS A 84 -4.99 -5.00 -0.30
C HIS A 84 -4.71 -3.49 -0.21
N SER A 85 -3.54 -3.06 -0.71
CA SER A 85 -3.13 -1.66 -0.85
C SER A 85 -3.14 -1.14 -2.30
N SER A 86 -3.58 -1.97 -3.24
CA SER A 86 -3.66 -1.59 -4.66
C SER A 86 -4.86 -0.68 -4.93
N ILE A 87 -4.58 0.54 -5.41
CA ILE A 87 -5.61 1.52 -5.78
C ILE A 87 -5.42 1.93 -7.24
N LEU A 88 -6.50 1.88 -8.02
CA LEU A 88 -6.60 2.55 -9.32
C LEU A 88 -7.20 3.94 -9.10
N LEU A 89 -6.46 4.96 -9.52
CA LEU A 89 -6.93 6.34 -9.57
C LEU A 89 -7.25 6.71 -11.01
N LYS A 90 -8.37 7.39 -11.23
CA LYS A 90 -8.61 8.17 -12.45
C LYS A 90 -8.51 9.65 -12.06
N VAL A 91 -7.43 10.31 -12.43
CA VAL A 91 -7.09 11.69 -12.10
C VAL A 91 -7.28 12.54 -13.37
N TYR A 92 -8.39 13.27 -13.44
CA TYR A 92 -8.70 14.16 -14.57
C TYR A 92 -8.51 13.49 -15.95
N GLY A 93 -9.07 12.28 -16.10
CA GLY A 93 -9.01 11.48 -17.33
C GLY A 93 -7.79 10.57 -17.47
N LYS A 94 -6.79 10.69 -16.59
CA LYS A 94 -5.58 9.86 -16.61
C LYS A 94 -5.59 8.79 -15.53
N TYR A 95 -4.99 7.63 -15.79
CA TYR A 95 -5.03 6.51 -14.85
C TYR A 95 -3.71 6.28 -14.16
N TRP A 96 -3.74 6.22 -12.82
CA TRP A 96 -2.57 5.97 -11.99
C TRP A 96 -2.80 4.73 -11.13
N LEU A 97 -1.74 4.01 -10.80
CA LEU A 97 -1.78 2.85 -9.91
C LEU A 97 -0.90 3.08 -8.70
N LEU A 98 -1.41 2.76 -7.52
CA LEU A 98 -0.64 2.70 -6.28
C LEU A 98 -0.45 1.24 -5.91
N ASP A 99 0.79 0.81 -5.67
CA ASP A 99 1.19 -0.56 -5.27
C ASP A 99 0.37 -1.68 -5.98
N PRO A 100 0.43 -1.79 -7.32
CA PRO A 100 -0.40 -2.73 -8.08
C PRO A 100 0.04 -4.19 -7.87
N VAL A 101 -0.81 -4.97 -7.20
CA VAL A 101 -0.62 -6.42 -6.99
C VAL A 101 -1.81 -7.20 -7.53
N PHE A 102 -1.59 -7.81 -8.69
CA PHE A 102 -2.56 -8.65 -9.39
C PHE A 102 -2.27 -10.14 -9.20
N SER A 103 -1.04 -10.50 -8.82
CA SER A 103 -0.66 -11.88 -8.55
C SER A 103 -1.57 -12.55 -7.52
N LYS A 104 -1.76 -13.85 -7.73
CA LYS A 104 -2.54 -14.72 -6.84
C LYS A 104 -1.94 -14.82 -5.43
N ARG A 105 -0.61 -14.71 -5.33
CA ARG A 105 0.12 -14.80 -4.06
C ARG A 105 1.09 -13.63 -3.90
N ALA A 106 1.18 -13.11 -2.68
CA ALA A 106 2.22 -12.17 -2.26
C ALA A 106 3.46 -12.96 -1.82
N SER A 107 4.19 -13.53 -2.78
CA SER A 107 5.28 -14.46 -2.51
C SER A 107 6.26 -14.56 -3.68
N PRO A 108 7.54 -14.86 -3.43
CA PRO A 108 8.46 -15.24 -4.50
C PRO A 108 8.15 -16.59 -5.14
N PHE A 109 7.27 -17.39 -4.52
CA PHE A 109 6.91 -18.73 -4.98
C PHE A 109 5.44 -18.80 -5.38
N SER A 110 5.16 -19.36 -6.56
CA SER A 110 3.78 -19.55 -7.03
C SER A 110 2.96 -20.57 -6.21
N PHE A 111 3.64 -21.45 -5.46
CA PHE A 111 3.02 -22.56 -4.72
C PHE A 111 2.99 -22.37 -3.19
N ALA A 112 3.61 -21.31 -2.66
CA ALA A 112 3.75 -21.10 -1.22
C ALA A 112 3.63 -19.61 -0.88
N GLY A 113 3.25 -19.29 0.37
CA GLY A 113 3.05 -17.92 0.85
C GLY A 113 1.59 -17.44 0.74
N PRO A 114 1.29 -16.22 1.20
CA PRO A 114 -0.09 -15.72 1.32
C PRO A 114 -0.83 -15.72 -0.02
N GLU A 115 -2.01 -16.35 -0.07
CA GLU A 115 -2.91 -16.35 -1.22
C GLU A 115 -4.02 -15.32 -1.01
N ARG A 116 -4.38 -14.61 -2.08
CA ARG A 116 -5.46 -13.62 -2.00
C ARG A 116 -6.82 -14.29 -1.81
N PHE A 117 -7.72 -13.67 -1.05
CA PHE A 117 -9.05 -14.20 -0.76
C PHE A 117 -10.01 -14.16 -1.95
N GLN A 118 -9.80 -13.20 -2.86
CA GLN A 118 -10.60 -12.97 -4.06
C GLN A 118 -9.72 -12.36 -5.14
N GLU A 119 -10.06 -12.51 -6.42
CA GLU A 119 -9.34 -11.92 -7.56
C GLU A 119 -9.37 -10.38 -7.55
N THR A 120 -8.60 -9.73 -8.43
CA THR A 120 -8.76 -8.29 -8.69
C THR A 120 -10.09 -8.03 -9.40
N PRO A 121 -10.68 -6.84 -9.26
CA PRO A 121 -11.92 -6.49 -9.93
C PRO A 121 -11.73 -6.17 -11.43
N ILE A 122 -10.50 -6.22 -11.94
CA ILE A 122 -10.17 -5.99 -13.35
C ILE A 122 -8.91 -6.78 -13.69
N SER A 123 -8.78 -7.22 -14.94
CA SER A 123 -7.59 -7.90 -15.45
C SER A 123 -6.49 -6.87 -15.81
N LEU A 124 -5.24 -7.32 -15.92
CA LEU A 124 -4.14 -6.47 -16.38
C LEU A 124 -4.33 -6.04 -17.85
N GLU A 125 -4.94 -6.92 -18.64
CA GLU A 125 -5.27 -6.72 -20.05
C GLU A 125 -6.34 -5.65 -20.23
N ASP A 126 -7.31 -5.57 -19.33
CA ASP A 126 -8.42 -4.61 -19.36
C ASP A 126 -8.05 -3.26 -18.73
N LEU A 127 -6.90 -3.13 -18.08
CA LEU A 127 -6.45 -1.83 -17.60
C LEU A 127 -6.20 -0.85 -18.77
N PRO A 128 -6.65 0.40 -18.63
CA PRO A 128 -6.39 1.47 -19.59
C PRO A 128 -4.89 1.85 -19.61
N PRO A 129 -4.45 2.72 -20.55
CA PRO A 129 -3.13 3.31 -20.47
C PRO A 129 -2.90 3.99 -19.12
N ILE A 130 -1.77 3.66 -18.49
CA ILE A 130 -1.38 4.13 -17.16
C ILE A 130 -0.40 5.28 -17.33
N GLU A 131 -0.71 6.44 -16.77
CA GLU A 131 0.25 7.54 -16.76
C GLU A 131 1.38 7.21 -15.79
N ARG A 132 1.06 6.81 -14.56
CA ARG A 132 2.09 6.50 -13.56
C ARG A 132 1.71 5.39 -12.60
N ILE A 133 2.70 4.57 -12.27
CA ILE A 133 2.68 3.62 -11.15
C ILE A 133 3.49 4.23 -10.01
N LEU A 134 2.96 4.22 -8.79
CA LEU A 134 3.66 4.66 -7.57
C LEU A 134 3.85 3.45 -6.66
N ILE A 135 5.10 3.19 -6.27
CA ILE A 135 5.48 2.09 -5.38
C ILE A 135 5.90 2.65 -4.03
N SER A 136 5.34 2.16 -2.93
CA SER A 136 5.72 2.59 -1.57
C SER A 136 7.02 1.96 -1.09
N HIS A 137 7.18 0.65 -1.30
CA HIS A 137 8.33 -0.14 -0.85
C HIS A 137 8.38 -1.50 -1.57
N ASN A 138 9.37 -2.33 -1.26
CA ASN A 138 9.67 -3.52 -2.05
C ASN A 138 9.14 -4.86 -1.51
N HIS A 139 8.20 -4.90 -0.56
CA HIS A 139 7.60 -6.18 -0.13
C HIS A 139 6.74 -6.81 -1.25
N TYR A 140 6.53 -8.12 -1.19
CA TYR A 140 5.88 -8.87 -2.28
C TYR A 140 4.40 -8.50 -2.49
N ASP A 141 3.73 -8.01 -1.45
CA ASP A 141 2.35 -7.53 -1.46
C ASP A 141 2.21 -6.05 -1.84
N HIS A 142 3.32 -5.36 -2.16
CA HIS A 142 3.33 -3.97 -2.64
C HIS A 142 4.08 -3.80 -3.97
N LEU A 143 5.12 -4.61 -4.19
CA LEU A 143 5.90 -4.67 -5.42
C LEU A 143 5.85 -6.09 -6.00
N ASP A 144 4.84 -6.29 -6.84
CA ASP A 144 4.61 -7.53 -7.57
C ASP A 144 5.29 -7.50 -8.94
N LYS A 145 6.31 -8.34 -9.11
CA LYS A 145 7.12 -8.41 -10.33
C LYS A 145 6.26 -8.69 -11.56
N ASP A 146 5.32 -9.62 -11.46
CA ASP A 146 4.54 -10.06 -12.62
C ASP A 146 3.54 -8.96 -13.05
N SER A 147 2.93 -8.28 -12.07
CA SER A 147 2.13 -7.08 -12.33
C SER A 147 2.95 -5.98 -12.99
N VAL A 148 4.12 -5.64 -12.45
CA VAL A 148 4.98 -4.61 -13.03
C VAL A 148 5.31 -4.95 -14.48
N LEU A 149 5.84 -6.14 -14.76
CA LEU A 149 6.24 -6.52 -16.12
C LEU A 149 5.06 -6.48 -17.11
N ALA A 150 3.87 -6.92 -16.70
CA ALA A 150 2.68 -6.87 -17.54
C ALA A 150 2.17 -5.44 -17.82
N LEU A 151 2.44 -4.49 -16.92
CA LEU A 151 1.97 -3.11 -17.03
C LEU A 151 2.91 -2.20 -17.82
N MET A 152 4.18 -2.58 -18.00
CA MET A 152 5.19 -1.63 -18.47
C MET A 152 4.99 -1.15 -19.91
N ASP A 153 4.37 -1.95 -20.77
CA ASP A 153 4.03 -1.52 -22.14
C ASP A 153 2.93 -0.45 -22.16
N LYS A 154 2.06 -0.43 -21.15
CA LYS A 154 0.94 0.51 -21.03
C LYS A 154 1.23 1.70 -20.12
N THR A 155 2.38 1.71 -19.45
CA THR A 155 2.73 2.70 -18.43
C THR A 155 3.73 3.72 -18.97
N GLN A 156 3.50 5.02 -18.73
CA GLN A 156 4.49 6.05 -19.08
C GLN A 156 5.63 6.08 -18.05
N ASP A 157 5.33 6.32 -16.78
CA ASP A 157 6.33 6.41 -15.71
C ASP A 157 6.07 5.43 -14.55
N ILE A 158 7.12 5.01 -13.85
CA ILE A 158 7.05 4.31 -12.56
C ILE A 158 7.90 5.04 -11.53
N PHE A 159 7.26 5.43 -10.43
CA PHE A 159 7.84 6.21 -9.34
C PHE A 159 8.14 5.26 -8.19
N VAL A 160 9.41 5.22 -7.76
CA VAL A 160 9.87 4.25 -6.78
C VAL A 160 10.82 4.88 -5.75
N PRO A 161 10.91 4.33 -4.54
CA PRO A 161 11.96 4.68 -3.59
C PRO A 161 13.36 4.34 -4.11
N LEU A 162 14.37 5.04 -3.60
CA LEU A 162 15.78 4.69 -3.77
C LEU A 162 16.03 3.19 -3.50
N GLY A 163 16.78 2.54 -4.38
CA GLY A 163 17.08 1.12 -4.31
C GLY A 163 16.14 0.24 -5.13
N VAL A 164 14.85 0.59 -5.24
CA VAL A 164 13.89 -0.24 -6.00
C VAL A 164 14.15 -0.19 -7.50
N GLU A 165 14.80 0.86 -8.02
CA GLU A 165 15.23 0.89 -9.42
C GLU A 165 16.21 -0.23 -9.78
N GLY A 166 16.94 -0.78 -8.80
CA GLY A 166 17.81 -1.93 -9.03
C GLY A 166 17.02 -3.23 -9.25
N ASP A 167 15.94 -3.43 -8.48
CA ASP A 167 14.98 -4.53 -8.71
C ASP A 167 14.35 -4.41 -10.10
N LEU A 168 13.87 -3.22 -10.45
CA LEU A 168 13.26 -2.95 -11.76
C LEU A 168 14.25 -3.18 -12.92
N ALA A 169 15.49 -2.72 -12.77
CA ALA A 169 16.54 -2.93 -13.78
C ALA A 169 16.86 -4.42 -13.97
N GLN A 170 16.89 -5.21 -12.89
CA GLN A 170 17.08 -6.65 -12.97
C GLN A 170 15.94 -7.34 -13.73
N TRP A 171 14.72 -6.83 -13.60
CA TRP A 171 13.56 -7.36 -14.30
C TRP A 171 13.48 -6.92 -15.76
N GLY A 172 14.38 -6.03 -16.20
CA GLY A 172 14.43 -5.54 -17.58
C GLY A 172 13.51 -4.35 -17.84
N VAL A 173 13.04 -3.66 -16.80
CA VAL A 173 12.28 -2.42 -16.95
C VAL A 173 13.17 -1.34 -17.57
N ASP A 174 12.63 -0.64 -18.56
CA ASP A 174 13.31 0.49 -19.20
C ASP A 174 13.56 1.61 -18.19
N LYS A 175 14.84 1.89 -17.93
CA LYS A 175 15.30 2.91 -16.99
C LYS A 175 14.79 4.31 -17.33
N THR A 176 14.43 4.58 -18.59
CA THR A 176 13.89 5.89 -18.99
C THR A 176 12.49 6.16 -18.41
N LYS A 177 11.76 5.11 -18.00
CA LYS A 177 10.46 5.21 -17.33
C LYS A 177 10.57 5.32 -15.80
N VAL A 178 11.73 5.04 -15.23
CA VAL A 178 11.91 4.92 -13.77
C VAL A 178 12.29 6.28 -13.18
N LYS A 179 11.45 6.81 -12.27
CA LYS A 179 11.76 7.98 -11.46
C LYS A 179 11.99 7.55 -10.01
N VAL A 180 13.15 7.90 -9.47
CA VAL A 180 13.62 7.44 -8.16
C VAL A 180 13.57 8.56 -7.14
N PHE A 181 13.05 8.27 -5.95
CA PHE A 181 12.79 9.26 -4.91
C PHE A 181 13.44 8.90 -3.58
N ASP A 182 14.06 9.90 -2.96
CA ASP A 182 14.35 9.96 -1.53
C ASP A 182 13.19 10.65 -0.79
N TRP A 183 13.16 10.53 0.54
CA TRP A 183 12.18 11.24 1.35
C TRP A 183 12.25 12.75 1.14
N TRP A 184 11.06 13.37 1.13
CA TRP A 184 10.81 14.79 0.90
C TRP A 184 11.15 15.30 -0.51
N GLN A 185 11.50 14.40 -1.44
CA GLN A 185 11.63 14.77 -2.83
C GLN A 185 10.24 14.86 -3.49
N GLU A 186 10.10 15.89 -4.32
CA GLU A 186 8.88 16.22 -5.03
C GLU A 186 9.12 16.12 -6.53
N HIS A 187 8.12 15.63 -7.25
CA HIS A 187 8.00 15.73 -8.69
C HIS A 187 6.79 16.58 -9.02
N VAL A 188 7.02 17.67 -9.73
CA VAL A 188 5.98 18.62 -10.13
C VAL A 188 5.93 18.66 -11.64
N ASP A 189 4.75 18.41 -12.19
CA ASP A 189 4.42 18.61 -13.60
C ASP A 189 3.28 19.63 -13.73
N SER A 190 2.76 19.84 -14.94
CA SER A 190 1.72 20.84 -15.19
C SER A 190 0.37 20.51 -14.54
N GLU A 191 0.16 19.28 -14.09
CA GLU A 191 -1.14 18.78 -13.63
C GLU A 191 -1.13 18.35 -12.17
N SER A 192 0.05 18.04 -11.63
CA SER A 192 0.17 17.43 -10.32
C SER A 192 1.50 17.71 -9.62
N LEU A 193 1.45 17.61 -8.29
CA LEU A 193 2.62 17.43 -7.44
C LEU A 193 2.53 16.04 -6.81
N VAL A 194 3.60 15.27 -6.92
CA VAL A 194 3.78 14.00 -6.24
C VAL A 194 5.01 14.10 -5.35
N ALA A 195 4.87 13.80 -4.05
CA ALA A 195 6.01 13.79 -3.13
C ALA A 195 6.16 12.43 -2.47
N PHE A 196 7.41 11.95 -2.39
CA PHE A 196 7.72 10.78 -1.59
C PHE A 196 8.07 11.23 -0.17
N VAL A 197 7.39 10.70 0.83
CA VAL A 197 7.47 11.17 2.22
C VAL A 197 7.77 10.02 3.18
N PRO A 198 8.31 10.32 4.38
CA PRO A 198 8.72 9.28 5.32
C PRO A 198 7.60 8.38 5.80
N THR A 199 7.99 7.18 6.21
CA THR A 199 7.15 6.14 6.78
C THR A 199 7.99 5.34 7.79
N GLN A 200 7.38 4.81 8.85
CA GLN A 200 8.08 3.97 9.83
C GLN A 200 7.92 2.48 9.47
N HIS A 201 8.81 1.96 8.63
CA HIS A 201 8.71 0.59 8.12
C HIS A 201 10.09 0.02 7.81
N PHE A 202 10.17 -0.97 6.92
CA PHE A 202 11.42 -1.60 6.50
C PHE A 202 11.27 -2.10 5.06
N SER A 203 12.33 -2.73 4.53
CA SER A 203 12.30 -3.33 3.20
C SER A 203 13.04 -4.67 3.20
N GLY A 204 12.74 -5.53 2.23
CA GLY A 204 13.40 -6.82 2.05
C GLY A 204 12.54 -7.84 1.33
N ARG A 205 13.16 -8.62 0.47
CA ARG A 205 12.54 -9.67 -0.33
C ARG A 205 13.16 -11.05 -0.07
N GLY A 206 14.31 -11.10 0.60
CA GLY A 206 15.10 -12.32 0.73
C GLY A 206 16.03 -12.34 1.93
N LEU A 207 17.13 -13.09 1.80
CA LEU A 207 18.10 -13.27 2.87
C LEU A 207 19.25 -12.28 2.72
N GLY A 208 19.35 -11.34 3.66
CA GLY A 208 20.48 -10.39 3.70
C GLY A 208 20.28 -9.15 2.83
N ASP A 209 19.06 -8.91 2.36
CA ASP A 209 18.65 -7.68 1.66
C ASP A 209 17.80 -6.73 2.52
N GLY A 210 17.60 -7.06 3.80
CA GLY A 210 16.87 -6.21 4.73
C GLY A 210 17.40 -4.78 4.76
N ASN A 211 16.50 -3.83 4.50
CA ASN A 211 16.72 -2.38 4.47
C ASN A 211 17.68 -1.89 3.38
N LYS A 212 17.88 -2.67 2.31
CA LYS A 212 18.74 -2.28 1.20
C LYS A 212 18.09 -1.28 0.24
N THR A 213 16.77 -1.22 0.21
CA THR A 213 15.97 -0.24 -0.53
C THR A 213 15.21 0.65 0.46
N LEU A 214 14.85 1.86 0.05
CA LEU A 214 14.04 2.78 0.84
C LEU A 214 12.55 2.37 0.78
N TRP A 215 11.77 2.84 1.75
CA TRP A 215 10.32 2.68 1.87
C TRP A 215 9.71 4.05 2.20
N GLY A 216 8.43 4.26 1.94
CA GLY A 216 7.81 5.55 2.17
C GLY A 216 6.34 5.58 1.83
N SER A 217 5.79 6.78 1.90
CA SER A 217 4.41 7.10 1.55
C SER A 217 4.39 8.13 0.42
N TRP A 218 3.23 8.28 -0.23
CA TRP A 218 3.05 9.20 -1.34
C TRP A 218 2.04 10.29 -1.01
N VAL A 219 2.42 11.54 -1.25
CA VAL A 219 1.51 12.68 -1.35
C VAL A 219 1.20 12.92 -2.82
N ILE A 220 -0.07 13.08 -3.17
CA ILE A 220 -0.52 13.37 -4.52
C ILE A 220 -1.44 14.59 -4.45
N LYS A 221 -1.02 15.70 -5.05
CA LYS A 221 -1.87 16.88 -5.24
C LYS A 221 -2.18 17.00 -6.72
N ALA A 222 -3.46 17.00 -7.07
CA ALA A 222 -3.93 17.16 -8.45
C ALA A 222 -5.23 17.96 -8.44
N GLY A 223 -5.25 19.09 -9.14
CA GLY A 223 -6.38 20.02 -9.12
C GLY A 223 -6.77 20.43 -7.69
N GLU A 224 -8.03 20.21 -7.32
CA GLU A 224 -8.55 20.51 -5.98
C GLU A 224 -8.33 19.37 -4.97
N GLN A 225 -7.79 18.23 -5.43
CA GLN A 225 -7.65 17.03 -4.61
C GLN A 225 -6.24 16.90 -4.04
N SER A 226 -6.16 16.49 -2.78
CA SER A 226 -4.92 16.24 -2.06
C SER A 226 -5.03 14.87 -1.39
N LEU A 227 -4.35 13.88 -1.94
CA LEU A 227 -4.39 12.50 -1.51
C LEU A 227 -3.11 12.13 -0.77
N TYR A 228 -3.23 11.23 0.19
CA TYR A 228 -2.10 10.60 0.88
C TYR A 228 -2.23 9.08 0.80
N PHE A 229 -1.15 8.38 0.49
CA PHE A 229 -1.08 6.93 0.47
C PHE A 229 0.02 6.44 1.40
N SER A 230 -0.32 5.69 2.44
CA SER A 230 0.61 5.35 3.52
C SER A 230 1.71 4.35 3.13
N GLY A 231 1.45 3.48 2.15
CA GLY A 231 2.11 2.18 2.13
C GLY A 231 1.85 1.47 3.46
N ASP A 232 2.88 0.84 4.01
CA ASP A 232 2.86 0.23 5.35
C ASP A 232 3.73 1.04 6.31
N SER A 233 3.24 1.32 7.51
CA SER A 233 3.87 2.14 8.53
C SER A 233 3.45 1.72 9.94
N GLY A 234 4.40 1.70 10.86
CA GLY A 234 4.13 1.90 12.27
C GLY A 234 3.71 3.35 12.55
N TYR A 235 3.11 3.60 13.71
CA TYR A 235 2.77 4.95 14.10
C TYR A 235 4.02 5.75 14.48
N PHE A 236 4.14 6.98 13.95
CA PHE A 236 5.29 7.85 14.19
C PHE A 236 4.91 9.34 14.04
N ASP A 237 5.68 10.23 14.66
CA ASP A 237 5.38 11.67 14.66
C ASP A 237 5.47 12.34 13.28
N GLY A 238 6.09 11.69 12.29
CA GLY A 238 6.20 12.25 10.94
C GLY A 238 4.85 12.40 10.23
N PHE A 239 3.79 11.70 10.65
CA PHE A 239 2.44 11.99 10.18
C PHE A 239 2.03 13.45 10.42
N LYS A 240 2.38 14.02 11.59
CA LYS A 240 2.13 15.44 11.90
C LYS A 240 2.96 16.36 11.03
N ASP A 241 4.21 16.00 10.74
CA ASP A 241 5.08 16.78 9.86
C ASP A 241 4.54 16.81 8.42
N ILE A 242 4.09 15.65 7.93
CA ILE A 242 3.47 15.51 6.61
C ILE A 242 2.17 16.31 6.57
N GLY A 243 1.30 16.18 7.58
CA GLY A 243 0.05 16.94 7.69
C GLY A 243 0.27 18.45 7.74
N ARG A 244 1.30 18.91 8.45
CA ARG A 244 1.68 20.35 8.48
C ARG A 244 2.20 20.86 7.14
N ARG A 245 2.94 20.03 6.39
CA ARG A 245 3.58 20.45 5.13
C ARG A 245 2.63 20.37 3.93
N TYR A 246 1.81 19.33 3.87
CA TYR A 246 1.02 19.01 2.69
C TYR A 246 -0.49 18.99 2.94
N GLY A 247 -0.95 18.97 4.19
CA GLY A 247 -2.37 18.99 4.52
C GLY A 247 -3.05 20.36 4.25
N PRO A 248 -4.38 20.42 4.31
CA PRO A 248 -5.27 19.28 4.54
C PRO A 248 -5.32 18.31 3.34
N PHE A 249 -5.56 17.03 3.62
CA PHE A 249 -5.80 16.02 2.59
C PHE A 249 -7.31 15.74 2.43
N THR A 250 -7.78 15.64 1.20
CA THR A 250 -9.17 15.25 0.91
C THR A 250 -9.37 13.76 1.21
N TYR A 251 -8.41 12.92 0.82
CA TYR A 251 -8.43 11.48 1.13
C TYR A 251 -7.07 10.98 1.62
N THR A 252 -7.10 10.09 2.60
CA THR A 252 -5.93 9.29 2.99
C THR A 252 -6.24 7.81 2.81
N PHE A 253 -5.41 7.09 2.07
CA PHE A 253 -5.37 5.64 2.04
C PHE A 253 -4.39 5.18 3.13
N ILE A 254 -4.90 4.60 4.21
CA ILE A 254 -4.08 4.25 5.38
C ILE A 254 -4.23 2.76 5.69
N GLU A 255 -3.10 2.08 5.87
CA GLU A 255 -3.08 0.68 6.25
C GLU A 255 -3.77 0.43 7.60
N THR A 256 -4.47 -0.70 7.72
CA THR A 256 -5.17 -1.07 8.96
C THR A 256 -5.03 -2.52 9.35
N GLY A 257 -4.42 -3.37 8.52
CA GLY A 257 -4.26 -4.80 8.78
C GLY A 257 -2.79 -5.18 8.98
N ALA A 258 -2.56 -6.49 9.08
CA ALA A 258 -1.25 -7.09 9.31
C ALA A 258 -0.54 -6.67 10.62
N TYR A 259 -1.25 -6.13 11.61
CA TYR A 259 -0.67 -5.76 12.90
C TYR A 259 -0.54 -6.96 13.86
N ASP A 260 0.48 -6.91 14.73
CA ASP A 260 0.62 -7.74 15.93
C ASP A 260 1.56 -7.05 16.92
N LYS A 261 1.44 -7.41 18.21
CA LYS A 261 2.33 -6.92 19.28
C LYS A 261 3.82 -7.17 19.00
N ASP A 262 4.17 -8.20 18.24
CA ASP A 262 5.55 -8.57 17.98
C ASP A 262 6.23 -7.64 16.95
N TRP A 263 5.47 -6.82 16.22
CA TRP A 263 6.00 -5.86 15.24
C TRP A 263 5.20 -4.53 15.23
N ALA A 264 4.71 -4.11 16.39
CA ALA A 264 3.92 -2.89 16.54
C ALA A 264 4.63 -1.59 16.11
N ASP A 265 5.97 -1.63 15.96
CA ASP A 265 6.75 -0.48 15.50
C ASP A 265 6.68 -0.28 13.98
N ILE A 266 6.18 -1.23 13.20
CA ILE A 266 6.20 -1.18 11.72
C ILE A 266 4.84 -1.39 11.06
N HIS A 267 3.82 -1.82 11.80
CA HIS A 267 2.42 -1.85 11.36
C HIS A 267 1.54 -1.24 12.43
N MET A 268 0.72 -0.27 12.04
CA MET A 268 -0.24 0.37 12.94
C MET A 268 -1.36 -0.58 13.35
N THR A 269 -1.80 -0.49 14.61
CA THR A 269 -3.14 -0.98 14.94
C THR A 269 -4.21 -0.09 14.27
N PRO A 270 -5.44 -0.59 14.07
CA PRO A 270 -6.50 0.20 13.44
C PRO A 270 -6.79 1.53 14.14
N GLU A 271 -6.63 1.59 15.46
CA GLU A 271 -6.77 2.82 16.25
C GLU A 271 -5.63 3.81 15.98
N GLN A 272 -4.40 3.31 15.82
CA GLN A 272 -3.26 4.14 15.42
C GLN A 272 -3.41 4.64 13.98
N SER A 273 -4.00 3.86 13.07
CA SER A 273 -4.31 4.30 11.71
C SER A 273 -5.30 5.47 11.70
N VAL A 274 -6.31 5.45 12.58
CA VAL A 274 -7.22 6.60 12.77
C VAL A 274 -6.48 7.80 13.35
N GLN A 275 -5.56 7.59 14.29
CA GLN A 275 -4.73 8.68 14.82
C GLN A 275 -3.81 9.28 13.74
N ALA A 276 -3.19 8.45 12.89
CA ALA A 276 -2.36 8.90 11.77
C ALA A 276 -3.18 9.74 10.77
N HIS A 277 -4.42 9.33 10.47
CA HIS A 277 -5.35 10.13 9.65
C HIS A 277 -5.58 11.53 10.23
N ILE A 278 -5.81 11.62 11.55
CA ILE A 278 -6.01 12.89 12.26
C ILE A 278 -4.75 13.76 12.17
N ASP A 279 -3.58 13.17 12.42
CA ASP A 279 -2.30 13.89 12.39
C ASP A 279 -1.90 14.37 10.99
N LEU A 280 -2.34 13.66 9.95
CA LEU A 280 -2.23 14.09 8.56
C LEU A 280 -3.16 15.27 8.23
N ASN A 281 -4.07 15.65 9.13
CA ASN A 281 -5.07 16.69 8.91
C ASN A 281 -5.92 16.40 7.65
N ALA A 282 -6.60 15.25 7.64
CA ALA A 282 -7.34 14.78 6.49
C ALA A 282 -8.86 14.73 6.73
N GLU A 283 -9.62 14.73 5.64
CA GLU A 283 -11.09 14.76 5.68
C GLU A 283 -11.70 13.34 5.69
N VAL A 284 -11.23 12.47 4.79
CA VAL A 284 -11.79 11.12 4.60
C VAL A 284 -10.70 10.06 4.61
N MET A 285 -10.85 9.05 5.46
CA MET A 285 -9.94 7.90 5.51
C MET A 285 -10.51 6.73 4.70
N LEU A 286 -9.70 6.15 3.82
CA LEU A 286 -9.99 4.88 3.15
C LEU A 286 -9.04 3.80 3.69
N PRO A 287 -9.54 2.83 4.49
CA PRO A 287 -8.72 1.74 5.01
C PRO A 287 -8.19 0.79 3.92
N ILE A 288 -6.87 0.63 3.85
CA ILE A 288 -6.17 -0.32 2.96
C ILE A 288 -5.42 -1.40 3.78
N HIS A 289 -4.66 -2.26 3.11
CA HIS A 289 -3.89 -3.34 3.74
C HIS A 289 -4.77 -4.33 4.54
N ASN A 290 -6.01 -4.55 4.09
CA ASN A 290 -7.01 -5.39 4.75
C ASN A 290 -7.85 -6.19 3.76
N GLY A 291 -8.43 -7.29 4.24
CA GLY A 291 -9.45 -8.06 3.50
C GLY A 291 -8.96 -8.71 2.21
N THR A 292 -7.66 -8.97 2.05
CA THR A 292 -7.12 -9.57 0.82
C THR A 292 -6.14 -10.72 1.08
N PHE A 293 -5.19 -10.58 2.00
CA PHE A 293 -4.23 -11.63 2.35
C PHE A 293 -4.27 -11.95 3.85
N ASP A 294 -3.94 -13.19 4.23
CA ASP A 294 -3.72 -13.60 5.62
C ASP A 294 -2.25 -13.34 6.00
N LEU A 295 -1.96 -12.13 6.49
CA LEU A 295 -0.60 -11.66 6.80
C LEU A 295 -0.27 -11.62 8.30
N ALA A 296 -1.26 -11.75 9.19
CA ALA A 296 -1.07 -11.68 10.64
C ALA A 296 -1.99 -12.66 11.39
N PHE A 297 -2.10 -12.51 12.71
CA PHE A 297 -2.85 -13.42 13.57
C PHE A 297 -4.33 -13.02 13.78
N HIS A 298 -4.70 -11.80 13.39
CA HIS A 298 -6.07 -11.31 13.50
C HIS A 298 -7.01 -11.97 12.48
N ALA A 299 -8.32 -11.98 12.76
CA ALA A 299 -9.32 -12.41 11.77
C ALA A 299 -9.32 -11.49 10.54
N TRP A 300 -9.70 -12.00 9.37
CA TRP A 300 -9.66 -11.22 8.12
C TRP A 300 -10.50 -9.92 8.17
N TYR A 301 -11.59 -9.92 8.95
CA TYR A 301 -12.52 -8.80 9.10
C TYR A 301 -12.19 -7.85 10.26
N GLU A 302 -11.32 -8.27 11.19
CA GLU A 302 -11.03 -7.52 12.42
C GLU A 302 -10.50 -6.10 12.15
N PRO A 303 -9.61 -5.86 11.16
CA PRO A 303 -9.16 -4.52 10.82
C PRO A 303 -10.30 -3.55 10.52
N LEU A 304 -11.31 -4.00 9.77
CA LEU A 304 -12.47 -3.19 9.40
C LEU A 304 -13.37 -2.92 10.60
N GLU A 305 -13.63 -3.92 11.46
CA GLU A 305 -14.40 -3.71 12.69
C GLU A 305 -13.74 -2.68 13.63
N ARG A 306 -12.43 -2.83 13.84
CA ARG A 306 -11.68 -1.97 14.79
C ARG A 306 -11.48 -0.56 14.26
N VAL A 307 -11.12 -0.40 12.98
CA VAL A 307 -10.95 0.95 12.40
C VAL A 307 -12.28 1.70 12.41
N SER A 308 -13.40 1.04 12.08
CA SER A 308 -14.71 1.71 12.09
C SER A 308 -15.15 2.11 13.49
N LYS A 309 -14.89 1.27 14.50
CA LYS A 309 -15.16 1.62 15.90
C LYS A 309 -14.31 2.79 16.36
N ALA A 310 -13.02 2.79 16.04
CA ALA A 310 -12.10 3.86 16.38
C ALA A 310 -12.50 5.17 15.69
N ALA A 311 -12.83 5.11 14.40
CA ALA A 311 -13.28 6.27 13.63
C ALA A 311 -14.56 6.88 14.21
N GLN A 312 -15.53 6.05 14.61
CA GLN A 312 -16.74 6.53 15.30
C GLN A 312 -16.40 7.24 16.62
N GLN A 313 -15.47 6.70 17.40
CA GLN A 313 -15.05 7.30 18.67
C GLN A 313 -14.39 8.67 18.48
N TYR A 314 -13.57 8.82 17.44
CA TYR A 314 -12.82 10.05 17.15
C TYR A 314 -13.51 10.97 16.13
N GLN A 315 -14.74 10.66 15.71
CA GLN A 315 -15.51 11.42 14.72
C GLN A 315 -14.80 11.57 13.36
N VAL A 316 -14.02 10.56 12.97
CA VAL A 316 -13.37 10.49 11.66
C VAL A 316 -14.33 9.91 10.65
N THR A 317 -14.43 10.56 9.49
CA THR A 317 -15.18 10.03 8.36
C THR A 317 -14.33 9.00 7.62
N ILE A 318 -14.89 7.81 7.44
CA ILE A 318 -14.23 6.75 6.68
C ILE A 318 -15.05 6.40 5.43
N ASN A 319 -14.36 5.78 4.47
CA ASN A 319 -14.96 5.14 3.31
C ASN A 319 -14.49 3.70 3.30
N THR A 320 -15.43 2.75 3.37
CA THR A 320 -15.14 1.32 3.39
C THR A 320 -15.77 0.64 2.17
N PRO A 321 -15.34 0.99 0.95
CA PRO A 321 -15.89 0.40 -0.27
C PRO A 321 -15.64 -1.11 -0.29
N ILE A 322 -16.52 -1.84 -0.97
CA ILE A 322 -16.15 -3.20 -1.42
C ILE A 322 -15.09 -3.08 -2.53
N VAL A 323 -14.32 -4.13 -2.76
CA VAL A 323 -13.32 -4.11 -3.83
C VAL A 323 -13.99 -3.84 -5.18
N GLY A 324 -13.37 -3.00 -5.98
CA GLY A 324 -13.88 -2.58 -7.29
C GLY A 324 -14.98 -1.54 -7.25
N GLU A 325 -15.53 -1.17 -6.09
CA GLU A 325 -16.47 -0.06 -6.01
C GLU A 325 -15.77 1.27 -6.31
N VAL A 326 -16.44 2.13 -7.08
CA VAL A 326 -15.92 3.44 -7.47
C VAL A 326 -16.29 4.47 -6.42
N LEU A 327 -15.29 5.18 -5.92
CA LEU A 327 -15.48 6.39 -5.13
C LEU A 327 -15.08 7.61 -5.94
N THR A 328 -15.94 8.62 -6.00
CA THR A 328 -15.63 9.90 -6.65
C THR A 328 -15.35 10.96 -5.60
N ALA A 329 -14.26 11.70 -5.77
CA ALA A 329 -13.90 12.78 -4.87
C ALA A 329 -14.99 13.86 -4.83
N GLY A 330 -15.38 14.27 -3.62
CA GLY A 330 -16.43 15.26 -3.39
C GLY A 330 -17.86 14.71 -3.40
N GLU A 331 -18.06 13.42 -3.67
CA GLU A 331 -19.36 12.75 -3.54
C GLU A 331 -19.57 12.14 -2.14
N ALA A 332 -20.80 11.72 -1.86
CA ALA A 332 -21.20 11.18 -0.57
C ALA A 332 -20.36 9.94 -0.18
N HIS A 333 -19.96 9.89 1.09
CA HIS A 333 -19.17 8.80 1.64
C HIS A 333 -20.02 7.54 1.86
N ASN A 334 -19.44 6.37 1.59
CA ASN A 334 -20.01 5.07 1.86
C ASN A 334 -19.37 4.45 3.11
N ASN A 335 -20.06 4.58 4.24
CA ASN A 335 -19.74 3.89 5.50
C ASN A 335 -20.43 2.52 5.56
N ALA A 336 -20.25 1.69 4.53
CA ALA A 336 -20.84 0.35 4.49
C ALA A 336 -20.06 -0.61 5.40
N PHE A 337 -20.74 -1.19 6.38
CA PHE A 337 -20.22 -2.29 7.21
C PHE A 337 -20.39 -3.65 6.52
N TRP A 338 -20.05 -3.73 5.24
CA TRP A 338 -20.38 -4.88 4.38
C TRP A 338 -19.82 -6.20 4.91
N TRP A 339 -18.65 -6.18 5.55
CA TRP A 339 -17.98 -7.38 6.07
C TRP A 339 -18.77 -8.07 7.18
N LYS A 340 -19.64 -7.35 7.91
CA LYS A 340 -20.45 -7.93 9.00
C LYS A 340 -21.36 -9.06 8.51
N SER A 341 -21.83 -8.98 7.28
CA SER A 341 -22.65 -10.04 6.67
C SER A 341 -21.86 -11.29 6.26
N PHE A 342 -20.52 -11.22 6.28
CA PHE A 342 -19.61 -12.30 5.91
C PHE A 342 -18.76 -12.80 7.08
N MET A 343 -18.93 -12.19 8.26
CA MET A 343 -18.40 -12.72 9.51
C MET A 343 -19.10 -14.06 9.78
N SER A 344 -18.33 -15.12 10.04
CA SER A 344 -18.92 -16.37 10.51
C SER A 344 -19.70 -16.07 11.80
N ASN A 345 -20.98 -16.40 11.84
CA ASN A 345 -21.70 -16.50 13.12
C ASN A 345 -20.96 -17.57 13.94
N GLY A 346 -20.22 -17.13 14.95
CA GLY A 346 -19.49 -18.02 15.85
C GLY A 346 -20.41 -19.00 16.57
#